data_AF-A0A352M715-F1
#
_entry.id   AF-A0A352M715-F1
#
_cell.length_a   1.000
_cell.length_b   1.000
_cell.length_c   1.000
_cell.angle_alpha   90.00
_cell.angle_beta   90.00
_cell.angle_gamma   90.00
#
_symmetry.space_group_name_H-M   'P 1'
#
loop_
_entity.id
_entity.type
_entity.pdbx_description
1 polymer ?
#
loop_
_entity_poly.entity_id
_entity_poly.type
_entity_poly.pdbx_seq_one_letter_code
_entity_poly.pdbx_strand_id
1 'polypeptide(L)'
;MCLIYSKKRIFSAWLALIIILFIILPAAPALAIDYDENFTQKIGANFSNSLISREGEPRAVFAECHAAGKNIVIYARFVKPHFILTAKIPAAVENFVDPAIFSAGSAEFKTYKKSGGIFYSRGKSFNFNFKAEADALCEITYIPYKINGLENDAFISDKGFLKLIVKSSPAAGSAQLSNDMLNRLLGRVFKDRAVRLKSIVKYNQYYHDRCDYFGYVNRMIPAGLNTAPGDFLLYPTHKITYNRNISGRSEKHLLDMRLAVSFLRKDYPLISQDIRAKNSLVEDHISLDIAKLPQTDIGSGQNTFIYLSYGPGINYYDSPYLKTNDNFPSPRFIFDRNELSREDAQFYPKNSWESFGTGISRFNEINYFQDFLSVEPPGGPGAFENYPRYDEPVFMNPDKRLAYLSELNDKIIDYGLINDTGELIFNFDFFSQDHRGNVINNELRTAGAVYPAFSSAALIVAPGTGREYIKTYEEFMKKYGLPEYIGGTHYRDYFIEADECSDYGMRAAYLKYLISRTDPNLNRLANLFAAHERSADASKKQYGYRIFMNACENIIKKDKNGFFSSAAAKSAGRMHNELKETFYDYLYSVRTDKPKNIQKSEYSKFVNLYKKHRLIFDSRIN
;
A
#
# COMPACT_ATOMS: atom_id res chain seq x y z
N MET A 1 32.30 60.71 -24.97
CA MET A 1 30.94 60.45 -24.44
C MET A 1 30.25 59.24 -25.09
N CYS A 2 30.99 58.27 -25.65
CA CYS A 2 30.44 57.00 -26.16
C CYS A 2 31.37 55.89 -25.72
N LEU A 3 31.01 55.13 -24.68
CA LEU A 3 31.56 53.78 -24.38
C LEU A 3 30.96 53.12 -23.13
N ILE A 4 30.19 53.85 -22.31
CA ILE A 4 29.60 53.28 -21.07
C ILE A 4 28.21 52.66 -21.29
N TYR A 5 27.55 52.94 -22.43
CA TYR A 5 26.19 52.44 -22.71
C TYR A 5 26.11 51.03 -23.32
N SER A 6 27.22 50.41 -23.75
CA SER A 6 27.16 49.07 -24.37
C SER A 6 27.28 47.92 -23.35
N LYS A 7 28.03 48.08 -22.25
CA LYS A 7 28.22 47.00 -21.27
C LYS A 7 26.95 46.65 -20.48
N LYS A 8 26.12 47.63 -20.12
CA LYS A 8 24.84 47.36 -19.44
C LYS A 8 23.84 46.62 -20.33
N ARG A 9 23.77 46.96 -21.62
CA ARG A 9 22.90 46.27 -22.58
C ARG A 9 23.38 44.86 -22.91
N ILE A 10 24.68 44.65 -23.01
CA ILE A 10 25.25 43.30 -23.21
C ILE A 10 25.02 42.44 -21.95
N PHE A 11 25.20 43.00 -20.75
CA PHE A 11 24.96 42.25 -19.51
C PHE A 11 23.47 41.95 -19.29
N SER A 12 22.57 42.89 -19.58
CA SER A 12 21.12 42.65 -19.50
C SER A 12 20.62 41.70 -20.60
N ALA A 13 21.21 41.75 -21.80
CA ALA A 13 20.90 40.81 -22.86
C ALA A 13 21.44 39.41 -22.55
N TRP A 14 22.62 39.28 -21.95
CA TRP A 14 23.16 38.00 -21.46
C TRP A 14 22.35 37.44 -20.29
N LEU A 15 21.93 38.28 -19.34
CA LEU A 15 21.07 37.86 -18.24
C LEU A 15 19.68 37.44 -18.75
N ALA A 16 19.12 38.19 -19.70
CA ALA A 16 17.87 37.83 -20.37
C ALA A 16 18.04 36.57 -21.21
N LEU A 17 19.16 36.36 -21.90
CA LEU A 17 19.43 35.15 -22.68
C LEU A 17 19.64 33.94 -21.75
N ILE A 18 20.26 34.11 -20.57
CA ILE A 18 20.37 33.08 -19.54
C ILE A 18 19.00 32.77 -18.95
N ILE A 19 18.19 33.78 -18.62
CA ILE A 19 16.83 33.61 -18.12
C ILE A 19 15.96 32.94 -19.20
N ILE A 20 16.12 33.32 -20.47
CA ILE A 20 15.46 32.70 -21.62
C ILE A 20 16.00 31.30 -21.87
N LEU A 21 17.29 31.00 -21.68
CA LEU A 21 17.84 29.64 -21.73
C LEU A 21 17.40 28.79 -20.52
N PHE A 22 17.07 29.40 -19.38
CA PHE A 22 16.47 28.74 -18.22
C PHE A 22 14.94 28.58 -18.33
N ILE A 23 14.27 29.44 -19.11
CA ILE A 23 12.81 29.41 -19.37
C ILE A 23 12.47 28.61 -20.65
N ILE A 24 13.41 28.55 -21.60
CA ILE A 24 13.32 27.88 -22.92
C ILE A 24 14.33 26.74 -23.04
N LEU A 25 15.01 26.31 -21.96
CA LEU A 25 15.24 24.87 -21.87
C LEU A 25 13.83 24.30 -21.78
N PRO A 26 13.31 23.62 -22.82
CA PRO A 26 12.27 22.65 -22.52
C PRO A 26 12.91 21.84 -21.41
N ALA A 27 12.21 21.59 -20.30
CA ALA A 27 12.49 20.37 -19.57
C ALA A 27 12.57 19.33 -20.68
N ALA A 28 13.78 18.85 -21.00
CA ALA A 28 13.94 17.79 -21.99
C ALA A 28 12.90 16.78 -21.54
N PRO A 29 11.91 16.42 -22.36
CA PRO A 29 10.83 15.58 -21.88
C PRO A 29 11.55 14.39 -21.27
N ALA A 30 11.54 14.34 -19.94
CA ALA A 30 12.11 13.25 -19.21
C ALA A 30 11.28 12.11 -19.74
N LEU A 31 11.89 11.26 -20.57
CA LEU A 31 11.18 10.16 -21.18
C LEU A 31 10.61 9.39 -20.02
N ALA A 32 9.29 9.49 -19.83
CA ALA A 32 8.60 8.83 -18.77
C ALA A 32 9.03 7.36 -18.80
N ILE A 33 9.29 6.77 -17.64
CA ILE A 33 9.56 5.33 -17.53
C ILE A 33 8.43 4.62 -18.28
N ASP A 34 8.79 3.91 -19.35
CA ASP A 34 7.84 3.09 -20.07
C ASP A 34 7.51 1.87 -19.22
N TYR A 35 6.48 2.00 -18.38
CA TYR A 35 5.99 0.91 -17.53
C TYR A 35 5.49 -0.29 -18.36
N ASP A 36 5.23 -0.10 -19.65
CA ASP A 36 4.87 -1.15 -20.62
C ASP A 36 6.09 -1.77 -21.33
N GLU A 37 7.33 -1.38 -20.98
CA GLU A 37 8.55 -2.01 -21.49
C GLU A 37 8.50 -3.53 -21.29
N ASN A 38 8.95 -4.32 -22.26
CA ASN A 38 8.97 -5.78 -22.12
C ASN A 38 10.22 -6.27 -21.36
N PHE A 39 10.03 -7.09 -20.33
CA PHE A 39 11.09 -7.73 -19.54
C PHE A 39 11.16 -9.24 -19.79
N THR A 40 12.38 -9.76 -19.97
CA THR A 40 12.61 -11.21 -20.16
C THR A 40 12.76 -11.94 -18.82
N GLN A 41 11.80 -12.78 -18.46
CA GLN A 41 11.86 -13.62 -17.27
C GLN A 41 12.85 -14.79 -17.45
N LYS A 42 13.91 -14.84 -16.63
CA LYS A 42 14.91 -15.91 -16.63
C LYS A 42 15.01 -16.59 -15.27
N ILE A 43 14.78 -17.91 -15.23
CA ILE A 43 14.85 -18.73 -14.01
C ILE A 43 15.97 -19.77 -14.18
N GLY A 44 16.98 -19.69 -13.31
CA GLY A 44 18.17 -20.54 -13.34
C GLY A 44 19.07 -20.29 -12.14
N ALA A 45 20.37 -20.57 -12.28
CA ALA A 45 21.35 -20.49 -11.18
C ALA A 45 21.36 -19.13 -10.47
N ASN A 46 21.41 -18.02 -11.23
CA ASN A 46 21.41 -16.67 -10.64
C ASN A 46 20.13 -16.38 -9.85
N PHE A 47 18.97 -16.81 -10.35
CA PHE A 47 17.70 -16.66 -9.64
C PHE A 47 17.68 -17.47 -8.34
N SER A 48 18.11 -18.73 -8.40
CA SER A 48 18.16 -19.63 -7.24
C SER A 48 19.16 -19.17 -6.18
N ASN A 49 20.38 -18.82 -6.58
CA ASN A 49 21.40 -18.28 -5.69
C ASN A 49 20.91 -16.99 -5.03
N SER A 50 20.17 -16.16 -5.77
CA SER A 50 19.57 -14.95 -5.22
C SER A 50 18.48 -15.22 -4.18
N LEU A 51 17.74 -16.33 -4.27
CA LEU A 51 16.79 -16.76 -3.23
C LEU A 51 17.53 -17.34 -2.01
N ILE A 52 18.57 -18.14 -2.23
CA ILE A 52 19.37 -18.73 -1.15
C ILE A 52 20.09 -17.64 -0.35
N SER A 53 20.69 -16.66 -1.03
CA SER A 53 21.37 -15.52 -0.38
C SER A 53 20.43 -14.62 0.43
N ARG A 54 19.12 -14.77 0.23
CA ARG A 54 18.05 -13.98 0.85
C ARG A 54 16.95 -14.90 1.37
N GLU A 55 17.34 -15.77 2.28
CA GLU A 55 16.44 -16.77 2.86
C GLU A 55 15.16 -16.12 3.43
N GLY A 56 14.01 -16.71 3.11
CA GLY A 56 12.69 -16.22 3.50
C GLY A 56 12.08 -15.20 2.55
N GLU A 57 12.88 -14.47 1.76
CA GLU A 57 12.42 -13.48 0.78
C GLU A 57 11.94 -14.17 -0.51
N PRO A 58 10.64 -14.16 -0.84
CA PRO A 58 10.19 -14.82 -2.05
C PRO A 58 10.36 -13.89 -3.27
N ARG A 59 10.27 -14.44 -4.48
CA ARG A 59 10.29 -13.72 -5.77
C ARG A 59 9.16 -14.20 -6.67
N ALA A 60 8.49 -13.31 -7.40
CA ALA A 60 7.51 -13.72 -8.40
C ALA A 60 8.16 -14.46 -9.56
N VAL A 61 7.38 -15.42 -10.01
CA VAL A 61 7.49 -16.12 -11.28
C VAL A 61 6.12 -16.02 -11.93
N PHE A 62 6.09 -15.48 -13.14
CA PHE A 62 4.86 -15.29 -13.89
C PHE A 62 4.58 -16.49 -14.77
N ALA A 63 3.34 -16.95 -14.71
CA ALA A 63 2.78 -17.97 -15.56
C ALA A 63 1.44 -17.50 -16.14
N GLU A 64 0.93 -18.22 -17.13
CA GLU A 64 -0.37 -17.95 -17.72
C GLU A 64 -1.10 -19.25 -18.03
N CYS A 65 -2.41 -19.23 -17.83
CA CYS A 65 -3.34 -20.21 -18.36
C CYS A 65 -3.98 -19.63 -19.62
N HIS A 66 -3.42 -19.92 -20.79
CA HIS A 66 -3.94 -19.38 -22.06
C HIS A 66 -5.40 -19.80 -22.29
N ALA A 67 -5.74 -21.06 -21.98
CA ALA A 67 -7.09 -21.58 -22.18
C ALA A 67 -8.16 -20.87 -21.33
N ALA A 68 -7.77 -20.31 -20.18
CA ALA A 68 -8.66 -19.52 -19.32
C ALA A 68 -8.50 -18.00 -19.53
N GLY A 69 -7.53 -17.55 -20.32
CA GLY A 69 -7.18 -16.13 -20.45
C GLY A 69 -6.74 -15.49 -19.14
N LYS A 70 -6.07 -16.24 -18.24
CA LYS A 70 -5.68 -15.78 -16.90
C LYS A 70 -4.17 -15.82 -16.69
N ASN A 71 -3.61 -14.75 -16.12
CA ASN A 71 -2.24 -14.75 -15.59
C ASN A 71 -2.23 -15.35 -14.18
N ILE A 72 -1.13 -16.00 -13.81
CA ILE A 72 -0.89 -16.60 -12.50
C ILE A 72 0.47 -16.12 -12.00
N VAL A 73 0.51 -15.62 -10.76
CA VAL A 73 1.74 -15.24 -10.09
C VAL A 73 2.11 -16.32 -9.08
N ILE A 74 3.32 -16.86 -9.21
CA ILE A 74 3.89 -17.87 -8.32
C ILE A 74 4.99 -17.20 -7.51
N TYR A 75 4.86 -17.19 -6.20
CA TYR A 75 5.87 -16.63 -5.31
C TYR A 75 6.81 -17.74 -4.83
N ALA A 76 8.09 -17.64 -5.21
CA ALA A 76 9.13 -18.62 -4.90
C ALA A 76 10.07 -18.09 -3.81
N ARG A 77 10.17 -18.73 -2.65
CA ARG A 77 11.21 -18.46 -1.63
C ARG A 77 12.07 -19.66 -1.36
N PHE A 78 13.24 -19.41 -0.79
CA PHE A 78 14.05 -20.42 -0.13
C PHE A 78 13.85 -20.32 1.38
N VAL A 79 13.56 -21.44 2.05
CA VAL A 79 13.58 -21.59 3.51
C VAL A 79 14.34 -22.86 3.78
N LYS A 80 15.52 -22.77 4.38
CA LYS A 80 16.47 -23.89 4.42
C LYS A 80 15.79 -25.14 5.03
N PRO A 81 15.89 -26.32 4.37
CA PRO A 81 16.62 -26.64 3.15
C PRO A 81 15.71 -26.80 1.91
N HIS A 82 14.70 -25.96 1.73
CA HIS A 82 13.64 -26.18 0.73
C HIS A 82 13.33 -24.91 -0.08
N PHE A 83 12.89 -25.10 -1.33
CA PHE A 83 12.19 -24.04 -2.06
C PHE A 83 10.69 -24.21 -1.84
N ILE A 84 10.02 -23.10 -1.55
CA ILE A 84 8.57 -23.05 -1.34
C ILE A 84 7.99 -22.14 -2.41
N LEU A 85 7.07 -22.69 -3.21
CA LEU A 85 6.30 -21.97 -4.20
C LEU A 85 4.86 -21.83 -3.70
N THR A 86 4.29 -20.64 -3.77
CA THR A 86 2.89 -20.39 -3.40
C THR A 86 2.18 -19.61 -4.49
N ALA A 87 0.93 -19.97 -4.80
CA ALA A 87 0.08 -19.26 -5.75
C ALA A 87 -1.39 -19.29 -5.30
N LYS A 88 -2.18 -18.34 -5.81
CA LYS A 88 -3.64 -18.36 -5.76
C LYS A 88 -4.14 -18.67 -7.17
N ILE A 89 -4.79 -19.81 -7.34
CA ILE A 89 -5.31 -20.28 -8.61
C ILE A 89 -6.72 -19.71 -8.79
N PRO A 90 -7.00 -18.94 -9.86
CA PRO A 90 -8.34 -18.43 -10.10
C PRO A 90 -9.36 -19.55 -10.32
N ALA A 91 -10.63 -19.31 -10.00
CA ALA A 91 -11.70 -20.31 -10.15
C ALA A 91 -11.79 -20.83 -11.59
N ALA A 92 -11.66 -19.93 -12.58
CA ALA A 92 -11.65 -20.30 -14.01
C ALA A 92 -10.49 -21.23 -14.42
N VAL A 93 -9.40 -21.25 -13.64
CA VAL A 93 -8.23 -22.11 -13.88
C VAL A 93 -8.36 -23.47 -13.18
N GLU A 94 -9.24 -23.62 -12.17
CA GLU A 94 -9.42 -24.89 -11.43
C GLU A 94 -9.78 -26.07 -12.34
N ASN A 95 -10.56 -25.83 -13.40
CA ASN A 95 -10.93 -26.86 -14.38
C ASN A 95 -9.72 -27.49 -15.10
N PHE A 96 -8.56 -26.86 -15.03
CA PHE A 96 -7.30 -27.32 -15.61
C PHE A 96 -6.36 -27.95 -14.56
N VAL A 97 -6.73 -27.98 -13.28
CA VAL A 97 -5.98 -28.73 -12.26
C VAL A 97 -6.07 -30.22 -12.56
N ASP A 98 -4.97 -30.95 -12.39
CA ASP A 98 -4.89 -32.38 -12.66
C ASP A 98 -5.88 -33.15 -11.76
N PRO A 99 -6.81 -33.97 -12.31
CA PRO A 99 -7.76 -34.77 -11.55
C PRO A 99 -7.12 -35.68 -10.49
N ALA A 100 -5.86 -36.09 -10.68
CA ALA A 100 -5.12 -36.88 -9.71
C ALA A 100 -4.97 -36.18 -8.35
N ILE A 101 -4.95 -34.84 -8.32
CA ILE A 101 -4.89 -34.05 -7.08
C ILE A 101 -6.14 -34.25 -6.24
N PHE A 102 -7.32 -34.29 -6.86
CA PHE A 102 -8.60 -34.50 -6.18
C PHE A 102 -8.81 -35.95 -5.75
N SER A 103 -8.03 -36.88 -6.30
CA SER A 103 -8.04 -38.30 -5.92
C SER A 103 -7.17 -38.59 -4.70
N ALA A 104 -6.35 -37.62 -4.26
CA ALA A 104 -5.59 -37.72 -3.02
C ALA A 104 -6.49 -37.61 -1.78
N GLY A 105 -6.05 -38.13 -0.64
CA GLY A 105 -6.79 -38.00 0.61
C GLY A 105 -7.04 -36.53 0.98
N SER A 106 -8.29 -36.16 1.25
CA SER A 106 -8.62 -34.82 1.74
C SER A 106 -8.34 -34.70 3.24
N ALA A 107 -7.76 -33.58 3.66
CA ALA A 107 -7.56 -33.22 5.07
C ALA A 107 -8.21 -31.87 5.38
N GLU A 108 -8.55 -31.64 6.64
CA GLU A 108 -9.01 -30.32 7.09
C GLU A 108 -7.89 -29.28 6.92
N PHE A 109 -8.21 -28.13 6.32
CA PHE A 109 -7.23 -27.06 6.15
C PHE A 109 -7.03 -26.29 7.47
N LYS A 110 -5.76 -26.06 7.81
CA LYS A 110 -5.34 -25.40 9.05
C LYS A 110 -4.35 -24.28 8.75
N THR A 111 -4.52 -23.17 9.45
CA THR A 111 -3.49 -22.13 9.58
C THR A 111 -2.91 -22.14 10.98
N TYR A 112 -1.75 -21.54 11.16
CA TYR A 112 -0.98 -21.65 12.39
C TYR A 112 -0.57 -20.29 12.94
N LYS A 113 -0.42 -20.26 14.26
CA LYS A 113 0.27 -19.21 15.00
C LYS A 113 1.78 -19.41 14.88
N LYS A 114 2.53 -18.41 15.33
CA LYS A 114 3.99 -18.42 15.34
C LYS A 114 4.59 -19.56 16.16
N SER A 115 3.95 -19.95 17.26
CA SER A 115 4.32 -21.14 18.05
C SER A 115 4.06 -22.47 17.35
N GLY A 116 3.36 -22.49 16.22
CA GLY A 116 2.88 -23.72 15.57
C GLY A 116 1.52 -24.21 16.09
N GLY A 117 0.90 -23.53 17.07
CA GLY A 117 -0.49 -23.79 17.46
C GLY A 117 -1.48 -23.47 16.33
N ILE A 118 -2.61 -24.16 16.25
CA ILE A 118 -3.64 -23.88 15.23
C ILE A 118 -4.25 -22.50 15.48
N PHE A 119 -4.29 -21.66 14.45
CA PHE A 119 -4.94 -20.35 14.49
C PHE A 119 -6.42 -20.45 14.12
N TYR A 120 -6.73 -21.07 12.98
CA TYR A 120 -8.07 -21.56 12.66
C TYR A 120 -8.00 -22.80 11.78
N SER A 121 -9.10 -23.53 11.73
CA SER A 121 -9.28 -24.74 10.95
C SER A 121 -10.63 -24.67 10.24
N ARG A 122 -10.64 -24.69 8.91
CA ARG A 122 -11.88 -24.61 8.12
C ARG A 122 -11.67 -25.04 6.67
N GLY A 123 -12.65 -25.76 6.12
CA GLY A 123 -12.60 -26.26 4.75
C GLY A 123 -11.67 -27.47 4.60
N LYS A 124 -11.60 -27.98 3.38
CA LYS A 124 -10.77 -29.15 3.04
C LYS A 124 -9.66 -28.77 2.07
N SER A 125 -8.53 -29.44 2.22
CA SER A 125 -7.35 -29.38 1.37
C SER A 125 -6.99 -30.78 0.88
N PHE A 126 -6.35 -30.84 -0.28
CA PHE A 126 -5.81 -32.06 -0.86
C PHE A 126 -4.28 -31.99 -0.80
N ASN A 127 -3.68 -33.03 -0.24
CA ASN A 127 -2.23 -33.14 -0.12
C ASN A 127 -1.72 -34.28 -0.98
N PHE A 128 -0.73 -34.00 -1.82
CA PHE A 128 -0.16 -35.00 -2.72
C PHE A 128 1.34 -34.79 -2.87
N ASN A 129 2.08 -35.88 -3.07
CA ASN A 129 3.52 -35.86 -3.20
C ASN A 129 3.95 -36.50 -4.52
N PHE A 130 4.93 -35.90 -5.20
CA PHE A 130 5.53 -36.49 -6.40
C PHE A 130 7.02 -36.15 -6.50
N LYS A 131 7.76 -36.96 -7.29
CA LYS A 131 9.15 -36.66 -7.63
C LYS A 131 9.19 -35.80 -8.90
N ALA A 132 9.71 -34.58 -8.79
CA ALA A 132 9.90 -33.69 -9.94
C ALA A 132 11.15 -34.04 -10.74
N GLU A 133 12.19 -34.51 -10.03
CA GLU A 133 13.46 -35.04 -10.56
C GLU A 133 13.96 -36.18 -9.63
N ALA A 134 15.09 -36.80 -9.95
CA ALA A 134 15.64 -37.93 -9.19
C ALA A 134 15.75 -37.65 -7.68
N ASP A 135 16.10 -36.41 -7.31
CA ASP A 135 16.41 -35.99 -5.94
C ASP A 135 15.47 -34.92 -5.35
N ALA A 136 14.42 -34.51 -6.08
CA ALA A 136 13.51 -33.44 -5.67
C ALA A 136 12.10 -33.96 -5.39
N LEU A 137 11.80 -34.21 -4.11
CA LEU A 137 10.45 -34.53 -3.65
C LEU A 137 9.63 -33.23 -3.56
N CYS A 138 8.48 -33.20 -4.22
CA CYS A 138 7.56 -32.08 -4.20
C CYS A 138 6.30 -32.43 -3.42
N GLU A 139 6.01 -31.66 -2.38
CA GLU A 139 4.74 -31.75 -1.64
C GLU A 139 3.80 -30.65 -2.10
N ILE A 140 2.56 -31.03 -2.41
CA ILE A 140 1.50 -30.12 -2.84
C ILE A 140 0.45 -30.03 -1.75
N THR A 141 0.03 -28.82 -1.42
CA THR A 141 -1.24 -28.56 -0.73
C THR A 141 -2.10 -27.70 -1.64
N TYR A 142 -3.30 -28.19 -1.97
CA TYR A 142 -4.27 -27.48 -2.78
C TYR A 142 -5.63 -27.38 -2.07
N ILE A 143 -6.23 -26.19 -2.04
CA ILE A 143 -7.57 -25.97 -1.50
C ILE A 143 -8.50 -25.72 -2.69
N PRO A 144 -9.41 -26.62 -3.05
CA PRO A 144 -10.28 -26.40 -4.20
C PRO A 144 -11.44 -25.46 -3.85
N TYR A 145 -12.05 -24.87 -4.88
CA TYR A 145 -13.31 -24.13 -4.77
C TYR A 145 -14.47 -25.09 -4.50
N LYS A 146 -14.48 -26.26 -5.18
CA LYS A 146 -15.52 -27.29 -5.03
C LYS A 146 -14.96 -28.69 -4.76
N ILE A 147 -15.72 -29.51 -4.05
CA ILE A 147 -15.41 -30.91 -3.74
C ILE A 147 -16.64 -31.75 -4.08
N ASN A 148 -16.50 -32.67 -5.04
CA ASN A 148 -17.59 -33.52 -5.53
C ASN A 148 -18.84 -32.70 -5.94
N GLY A 149 -18.62 -31.55 -6.59
CA GLY A 149 -19.68 -30.63 -7.02
C GLY A 149 -20.25 -29.73 -5.93
N LEU A 150 -19.89 -29.93 -4.66
CA LEU A 150 -20.32 -29.09 -3.54
C LEU A 150 -19.29 -28.01 -3.22
N GLU A 151 -19.74 -26.87 -2.70
CA GLU A 151 -18.85 -25.80 -2.25
C GLU A 151 -17.91 -26.26 -1.13
N ASN A 152 -16.63 -25.92 -1.25
CA ASN A 152 -15.71 -26.07 -0.13
C ASN A 152 -16.02 -25.01 0.93
N ASP A 153 -16.15 -25.43 2.19
CA ASP A 153 -16.36 -24.54 3.35
C ASP A 153 -15.11 -23.72 3.72
N ALA A 154 -14.02 -23.83 2.95
CA ALA A 154 -12.86 -22.95 3.08
C ALA A 154 -13.27 -21.47 2.92
N PHE A 155 -12.58 -20.57 3.61
CA PHE A 155 -12.80 -19.13 3.39
C PHE A 155 -12.47 -18.76 1.94
N ILE A 156 -13.12 -17.71 1.44
CA ILE A 156 -12.85 -17.16 0.10
C ILE A 156 -11.35 -16.88 -0.09
N SER A 157 -10.68 -16.42 0.97
CA SER A 157 -9.24 -16.17 0.98
C SER A 157 -8.40 -17.42 0.72
N ASP A 158 -8.91 -18.60 1.06
CA ASP A 158 -8.19 -19.87 1.04
C ASP A 158 -8.49 -20.70 -0.20
N LYS A 159 -9.70 -20.63 -0.76
CA LYS A 159 -10.08 -21.34 -2.01
C LYS A 159 -9.08 -21.06 -3.14
N GLY A 160 -8.65 -22.06 -3.88
CA GLY A 160 -7.62 -21.93 -4.91
C GLY A 160 -6.18 -21.75 -4.38
N PHE A 161 -5.92 -21.80 -3.08
CA PHE A 161 -4.55 -21.74 -2.55
C PHE A 161 -3.76 -22.97 -2.97
N LEU A 162 -2.60 -22.75 -3.58
CA LEU A 162 -1.64 -23.75 -3.99
C LEU A 162 -0.30 -23.51 -3.28
N LYS A 163 0.22 -24.54 -2.63
CA LYS A 163 1.58 -24.56 -2.07
C LYS A 163 2.33 -25.76 -2.62
N LEU A 164 3.55 -25.53 -3.11
CA LEU A 164 4.48 -26.56 -3.55
C LEU A 164 5.77 -26.43 -2.71
N ILE A 165 6.19 -27.52 -2.06
CA ILE A 165 7.46 -27.59 -1.34
C ILE A 165 8.40 -28.48 -2.14
N VAL A 166 9.40 -27.87 -2.78
CA VAL A 166 10.47 -28.61 -3.45
C VAL A 166 11.55 -28.90 -2.40
N LYS A 167 11.56 -30.14 -1.91
CA LYS A 167 12.57 -30.58 -0.95
C LYS A 167 13.90 -30.76 -1.67
N SER A 168 14.89 -29.96 -1.29
CA SER A 168 16.26 -30.16 -1.72
C SER A 168 16.84 -31.37 -0.99
N SER A 169 17.40 -32.33 -1.74
CA SER A 169 18.19 -33.42 -1.14
C SER A 169 19.49 -32.85 -0.57
N PRO A 170 19.85 -33.14 0.70
CA PRO A 170 21.15 -32.77 1.26
C PRO A 170 22.35 -33.37 0.51
N ALA A 171 22.14 -34.45 -0.24
CA ALA A 171 23.18 -35.15 -1.00
C ALA A 171 23.50 -34.51 -2.36
N ALA A 172 22.62 -33.64 -2.88
CA ALA A 172 22.82 -32.93 -4.13
C ALA A 172 22.97 -31.43 -3.83
N GLY A 173 24.22 -30.94 -3.83
CA GLY A 173 24.54 -29.51 -3.66
C GLY A 173 24.02 -28.59 -4.78
N SER A 174 22.93 -28.93 -5.47
CA SER A 174 22.52 -28.34 -6.75
C SER A 174 21.01 -28.28 -7.02
N ALA A 175 20.10 -28.54 -6.06
CA ALA A 175 18.69 -28.29 -6.31
C ALA A 175 18.48 -26.79 -6.56
N GLN A 176 18.43 -26.39 -7.83
CA GLN A 176 18.23 -25.01 -8.29
C GLN A 176 16.91 -24.95 -9.03
N LEU A 177 16.12 -23.91 -8.78
CA LEU A 177 14.98 -23.60 -9.62
C LEU A 177 15.48 -23.25 -11.04
N SER A 178 14.90 -23.92 -12.04
CA SER A 178 15.11 -23.66 -13.46
C SER A 178 13.77 -23.54 -14.18
N ASN A 179 13.77 -22.89 -15.35
CA ASN A 179 12.58 -22.84 -16.22
C ASN A 179 12.01 -24.25 -16.49
N ASP A 180 12.87 -25.22 -16.80
CA ASP A 180 12.46 -26.58 -17.13
C ASP A 180 11.84 -27.30 -15.93
N MET A 181 12.45 -27.18 -14.75
CA MET A 181 11.92 -27.79 -13.54
C MET A 181 10.56 -27.17 -13.19
N LEU A 182 10.43 -25.85 -13.21
CA LEU A 182 9.15 -25.19 -12.91
C LEU A 182 8.08 -25.52 -13.95
N ASN A 183 8.40 -25.58 -15.24
CA ASN A 183 7.47 -26.04 -16.28
C ASN A 183 7.02 -27.49 -16.04
N ARG A 184 7.93 -28.38 -15.58
CA ARG A 184 7.58 -29.75 -15.17
C ARG A 184 6.64 -29.76 -13.96
N LEU A 185 6.91 -28.95 -12.94
CA LEU A 185 6.01 -28.82 -11.77
C LEU A 185 4.62 -28.35 -12.20
N LEU A 186 4.55 -27.32 -13.04
CA LEU A 186 3.28 -26.82 -13.56
C LEU A 186 2.55 -27.88 -14.38
N GLY A 187 3.25 -28.64 -15.22
CA GLY A 187 2.66 -29.75 -15.98
C GLY A 187 2.21 -30.94 -15.13
N ARG A 188 2.56 -31.00 -13.84
CA ARG A 188 2.05 -31.98 -12.87
C ARG A 188 0.86 -31.47 -12.07
N VAL A 189 0.78 -30.16 -11.89
CA VAL A 189 -0.34 -29.51 -11.19
C VAL A 189 -1.52 -29.29 -12.14
N PHE A 190 -1.21 -28.94 -13.39
CA PHE A 190 -2.20 -28.57 -14.39
C PHE A 190 -2.16 -29.56 -15.57
N LYS A 191 -3.31 -30.16 -15.85
CA LYS A 191 -3.50 -31.08 -16.97
C LYS A 191 -3.17 -30.38 -18.30
N ASP A 192 -2.75 -31.17 -19.28
CA ASP A 192 -2.44 -30.73 -20.65
C ASP A 192 -1.42 -29.58 -20.76
N ARG A 193 -0.67 -29.31 -19.68
CA ARG A 193 0.23 -28.14 -19.56
C ARG A 193 -0.51 -26.83 -19.89
N ALA A 194 -1.75 -26.71 -19.41
CA ALA A 194 -2.60 -25.54 -19.60
C ALA A 194 -1.97 -24.27 -19.01
N VAL A 195 -1.19 -24.41 -17.95
CA VAL A 195 -0.41 -23.34 -17.33
C VAL A 195 1.06 -23.43 -17.75
N ARG A 196 1.62 -22.32 -18.24
CA ARG A 196 3.02 -22.23 -18.69
C ARG A 196 3.69 -20.98 -18.15
N LEU A 197 5.01 -21.03 -17.97
CA LEU A 197 5.79 -19.86 -17.62
C LEU A 197 5.79 -18.83 -18.75
N LYS A 198 5.65 -17.55 -18.39
CA LYS A 198 5.83 -16.45 -19.33
C LYS A 198 7.32 -16.21 -19.57
N SER A 199 7.73 -16.10 -20.83
CA SER A 199 9.10 -15.73 -21.21
C SER A 199 9.30 -14.22 -21.21
N ILE A 200 8.24 -13.47 -21.55
CA ILE A 200 8.19 -12.02 -21.57
C ILE A 200 7.03 -11.57 -20.67
N VAL A 201 7.32 -10.60 -19.81
CA VAL A 201 6.36 -9.94 -18.93
C VAL A 201 6.55 -8.45 -19.03
N LYS A 202 5.51 -7.66 -18.75
CA LYS A 202 5.71 -6.20 -18.69
C LYS A 202 6.70 -5.86 -17.58
N TYR A 203 7.50 -4.82 -17.79
CA TYR A 203 8.56 -4.43 -16.89
C TYR A 203 8.00 -3.98 -15.56
N ASN A 204 6.83 -3.31 -15.55
CA ASN A 204 6.07 -3.09 -14.34
C ASN A 204 5.74 -4.44 -13.66
N GLN A 205 5.23 -5.46 -14.36
CA GLN A 205 4.97 -6.78 -13.77
C GLN A 205 6.20 -7.36 -13.07
N TYR A 206 7.35 -7.32 -13.73
CA TYR A 206 8.59 -7.79 -13.13
C TYR A 206 9.16 -6.91 -12.01
N TYR A 207 8.88 -5.60 -12.04
CA TYR A 207 9.23 -4.68 -10.98
C TYR A 207 8.38 -4.94 -9.73
N HIS A 208 7.12 -5.30 -9.89
CA HIS A 208 6.18 -5.14 -8.79
C HIS A 208 5.91 -6.39 -7.98
N ASP A 209 6.16 -7.63 -8.42
CA ASP A 209 5.73 -8.83 -7.67
C ASP A 209 6.84 -9.66 -7.01
N ARG A 210 7.99 -9.07 -6.64
CA ARG A 210 8.85 -9.79 -5.69
C ARG A 210 8.12 -9.87 -4.34
N CYS A 211 8.63 -10.53 -3.32
CA CYS A 211 7.89 -10.59 -2.04
C CYS A 211 8.76 -10.21 -0.85
N ASP A 212 10.03 -9.88 -1.15
CA ASP A 212 10.65 -8.64 -0.69
C ASP A 212 10.05 -7.37 -1.35
N TYR A 213 9.14 -7.49 -2.32
CA TYR A 213 8.59 -6.35 -3.07
C TYR A 213 7.24 -6.65 -3.74
N PHE A 214 6.17 -6.88 -2.95
CA PHE A 214 4.83 -7.26 -3.43
C PHE A 214 4.17 -6.15 -4.27
N GLY A 215 3.42 -6.59 -5.28
CA GLY A 215 2.70 -5.94 -6.40
C GLY A 215 2.50 -4.43 -6.55
N TYR A 216 3.30 -3.55 -5.95
CA TYR A 216 2.84 -2.20 -5.65
C TYR A 216 2.31 -1.39 -6.86
N VAL A 217 3.06 -1.30 -7.96
CA VAL A 217 2.68 -0.52 -9.14
C VAL A 217 2.14 -1.43 -10.27
N ASN A 218 2.16 -2.76 -10.13
CA ASN A 218 1.38 -3.65 -11.03
C ASN A 218 -0.11 -3.43 -10.87
N ARG A 219 -0.43 -2.92 -9.70
CA ARG A 219 -1.76 -2.49 -9.40
C ARG A 219 -1.88 -1.04 -9.80
N MET A 220 -0.96 -0.13 -9.56
CA MET A 220 -1.21 1.26 -9.97
C MET A 220 -1.38 1.38 -11.50
N ILE A 221 -2.62 1.62 -11.94
CA ILE A 221 -2.95 2.00 -13.31
C ILE A 221 -2.10 3.24 -13.60
N PRO A 222 -1.22 3.21 -14.60
CA PRO A 222 -0.60 4.42 -15.09
C PRO A 222 -1.76 5.34 -15.46
N ALA A 223 -1.93 6.42 -14.72
CA ALA A 223 -2.81 7.47 -15.19
C ALA A 223 -2.29 7.83 -16.57
N GLY A 224 -3.08 7.64 -17.62
CA GLY A 224 -2.85 8.38 -18.85
C GLY A 224 -2.72 9.85 -18.46
N LEU A 225 -1.99 10.64 -19.25
CA LEU A 225 -1.79 12.07 -19.01
C LEU A 225 -3.10 12.87 -18.72
N ASN A 226 -4.27 12.28 -18.98
CA ASN A 226 -5.59 12.85 -18.73
C ASN A 226 -6.33 12.31 -17.48
N THR A 227 -5.75 11.41 -16.67
CA THR A 227 -6.43 10.76 -15.51
C THR A 227 -5.68 10.87 -14.18
N ALA A 228 -4.71 11.79 -14.07
CA ALA A 228 -3.84 11.86 -12.91
C ALA A 228 -4.60 12.15 -11.60
N PRO A 229 -4.25 11.49 -10.48
CA PRO A 229 -4.67 11.86 -9.12
C PRO A 229 -4.23 13.25 -8.64
N GLY A 230 -3.72 14.11 -9.54
CA GLY A 230 -3.35 15.48 -9.25
C GLY A 230 -4.53 16.30 -8.75
N ASP A 231 -5.73 16.01 -9.26
CA ASP A 231 -6.99 16.68 -8.90
C ASP A 231 -7.58 16.16 -7.58
N PHE A 232 -7.18 14.98 -7.09
CA PHE A 232 -7.66 14.45 -5.82
C PHE A 232 -6.83 15.00 -4.67
N LEU A 233 -7.49 15.60 -3.68
CA LEU A 233 -6.80 16.41 -2.69
C LEU A 233 -6.12 15.57 -1.62
N LEU A 234 -6.69 14.40 -1.35
CA LEU A 234 -6.44 13.65 -0.14
C LEU A 234 -5.54 12.44 -0.39
N TYR A 235 -4.53 12.31 0.47
CA TYR A 235 -3.61 11.18 0.49
C TYR A 235 -4.20 10.06 1.35
N PRO A 236 -4.04 8.78 0.94
CA PRO A 236 -4.42 7.66 1.80
C PRO A 236 -3.55 7.57 3.05
N THR A 237 -4.10 7.01 4.12
CA THR A 237 -3.44 6.91 5.42
C THR A 237 -3.63 5.53 6.04
N HIS A 238 -2.68 5.14 6.90
CA HIS A 238 -2.80 3.92 7.72
C HIS A 238 -2.37 4.22 9.16
N LYS A 239 -3.26 3.95 10.11
CA LYS A 239 -2.99 4.07 11.55
C LYS A 239 -2.38 2.76 12.08
N ILE A 240 -1.26 2.85 12.81
CA ILE A 240 -0.59 1.69 13.41
C ILE A 240 -1.25 1.34 14.76
N THR A 241 -2.27 0.48 14.76
CA THR A 241 -3.07 0.19 15.98
C THR A 241 -2.60 -1.02 16.79
N TYR A 242 -1.38 -1.53 16.56
CA TYR A 242 -0.90 -2.77 17.19
C TYR A 242 -0.78 -2.66 18.71
N ASN A 243 -0.36 -1.50 19.21
CA ASN A 243 -0.17 -1.26 20.64
C ASN A 243 -1.32 -0.45 21.27
N ARG A 244 -2.52 -0.50 20.66
CA ARG A 244 -3.68 0.31 21.09
C ARG A 244 -4.18 0.02 22.52
N ASN A 245 -3.83 -1.14 23.08
CA ASN A 245 -4.26 -1.57 24.41
C ASN A 245 -3.21 -1.30 25.50
N ILE A 246 -2.05 -0.73 25.16
CA ILE A 246 -1.00 -0.44 26.13
C ILE A 246 -1.36 0.84 26.87
N SER A 247 -1.58 0.71 28.18
CA SER A 247 -1.93 1.84 29.06
C SER A 247 -0.76 2.75 29.38
N GLY A 248 0.47 2.22 29.44
CA GLY A 248 1.68 3.00 29.70
C GLY A 248 2.12 3.84 28.50
N ARG A 249 2.02 5.17 28.60
CA ARG A 249 2.39 6.10 27.49
C ARG A 249 3.82 5.89 26.98
N SER A 250 4.82 5.83 27.87
CA SER A 250 6.22 5.67 27.48
C SER A 250 6.49 4.32 26.81
N GLU A 251 5.85 3.26 27.31
CA GLU A 251 5.95 1.92 26.74
C GLU A 251 5.28 1.87 25.36
N LYS A 252 4.05 2.39 25.25
CA LYS A 252 3.32 2.46 23.98
C LYS A 252 4.13 3.22 22.93
N HIS A 253 4.66 4.39 23.27
CA HIS A 253 5.48 5.20 22.37
C HIS A 253 6.72 4.45 21.89
N LEU A 254 7.47 3.83 22.80
CA LEU A 254 8.67 3.06 22.45
C LEU A 254 8.34 1.91 21.48
N LEU A 255 7.25 1.18 21.74
CA LEU A 255 6.82 0.05 20.92
C LEU A 255 6.26 0.50 19.57
N ASP A 256 5.45 1.56 19.54
CA ASP A 256 4.94 2.18 18.32
C ASP A 256 6.08 2.67 17.43
N MET A 257 7.09 3.34 18.01
CA MET A 257 8.25 3.82 17.28
C MET A 257 9.07 2.70 16.67
N ARG A 258 9.42 1.68 17.47
CA ARG A 258 10.18 0.51 16.98
C ARG A 258 9.42 -0.21 15.88
N LEU A 259 8.10 -0.36 16.04
CA LEU A 259 7.24 -1.01 15.05
C LEU A 259 7.14 -0.18 13.76
N ALA A 260 6.85 1.12 13.86
CA ALA A 260 6.74 2.01 12.71
C ALA A 260 8.04 2.07 11.91
N VAL A 261 9.19 2.20 12.58
CA VAL A 261 10.51 2.18 11.94
C VAL A 261 10.80 0.81 11.33
N SER A 262 10.34 -0.29 11.95
CA SER A 262 10.52 -1.62 11.36
C SER A 262 9.80 -1.77 10.02
N PHE A 263 8.62 -1.18 9.83
CA PHE A 263 7.89 -1.20 8.55
C PHE A 263 8.57 -0.37 7.43
N LEU A 264 9.57 0.43 7.77
CA LEU A 264 10.40 1.15 6.79
C LEU A 264 11.58 0.32 6.29
N ARG A 265 11.76 -0.90 6.81
CA ARG A 265 12.68 -1.86 6.22
C ARG A 265 12.15 -2.31 4.86
N LYS A 266 13.06 -2.46 3.90
CA LYS A 266 12.72 -2.85 2.52
C LYS A 266 12.04 -4.23 2.47
N ASP A 267 12.34 -5.09 3.43
CA ASP A 267 11.86 -6.47 3.54
C ASP A 267 10.65 -6.64 4.48
N TYR A 268 10.12 -5.55 5.05
CA TYR A 268 9.07 -5.65 6.08
C TYR A 268 7.80 -4.85 5.71
N PRO A 269 6.96 -5.42 4.83
CA PRO A 269 5.69 -4.80 4.45
C PRO A 269 4.66 -4.82 5.57
N LEU A 270 3.68 -3.91 5.47
CA LEU A 270 2.36 -4.17 6.01
C LEU A 270 1.76 -5.33 5.21
N ILE A 271 1.29 -6.37 5.88
CA ILE A 271 0.71 -7.57 5.26
C ILE A 271 -0.69 -7.81 5.79
N SER A 272 -1.55 -8.29 4.90
CA SER A 272 -2.92 -8.65 5.23
C SER A 272 -2.95 -9.80 6.25
N GLN A 273 -4.06 -9.92 6.98
CA GLN A 273 -4.22 -10.95 7.99
C GLN A 273 -4.14 -12.36 7.39
N ASP A 274 -4.62 -12.53 6.15
CA ASP A 274 -4.52 -13.76 5.38
C ASP A 274 -3.06 -14.17 5.12
N ILE A 275 -2.23 -13.25 4.63
CA ILE A 275 -0.81 -13.52 4.39
C ILE A 275 -0.09 -13.87 5.69
N ARG A 276 -0.42 -13.17 6.80
CA ARG A 276 0.14 -13.49 8.11
C ARG A 276 -0.20 -14.91 8.55
N ALA A 277 -1.47 -15.31 8.45
CA ALA A 277 -1.93 -16.64 8.84
C ALA A 277 -1.26 -17.76 8.02
N LYS A 278 -1.17 -17.58 6.70
CA LYS A 278 -0.55 -18.55 5.78
C LYS A 278 0.97 -18.69 5.96
N ASN A 279 1.62 -17.69 6.54
CA ASN A 279 3.05 -17.71 6.85
C ASN A 279 3.37 -18.00 8.32
N SER A 280 2.37 -18.35 9.14
CA SER A 280 2.54 -18.58 10.58
C SER A 280 3.14 -17.37 11.31
N LEU A 281 2.76 -16.16 10.90
CA LEU A 281 3.20 -14.88 11.48
C LEU A 281 2.13 -14.25 12.41
N VAL A 282 1.16 -15.05 12.84
CA VAL A 282 0.15 -14.66 13.82
C VAL A 282 0.71 -14.86 15.21
N GLU A 283 0.78 -13.81 16.01
CA GLU A 283 1.31 -13.85 17.37
C GLU A 283 0.41 -14.67 18.30
N ASP A 284 1.00 -15.34 19.29
CA ASP A 284 0.32 -16.40 20.05
C ASP A 284 -0.86 -15.89 20.91
N HIS A 285 -0.79 -14.63 21.34
CA HIS A 285 -1.83 -13.95 22.12
C HIS A 285 -3.10 -13.62 21.32
N ILE A 286 -3.05 -13.71 19.98
CA ILE A 286 -4.23 -13.49 19.14
C ILE A 286 -5.10 -14.74 19.18
N SER A 287 -6.36 -14.58 19.57
CA SER A 287 -7.37 -15.64 19.57
C SER A 287 -8.59 -15.22 18.74
N LEU A 288 -9.29 -16.20 18.20
CA LEU A 288 -10.53 -16.01 17.45
C LEU A 288 -11.67 -16.67 18.23
N ASP A 289 -12.80 -15.98 18.31
CA ASP A 289 -14.06 -16.61 18.69
C ASP A 289 -14.55 -17.43 17.48
N ILE A 290 -14.35 -18.74 17.53
CA ILE A 290 -14.67 -19.65 16.42
C ILE A 290 -16.16 -19.61 16.07
N ALA A 291 -17.05 -19.39 17.06
CA ALA A 291 -18.49 -19.29 16.83
C ALA A 291 -18.87 -18.02 16.04
N LYS A 292 -18.06 -16.96 16.15
CA LYS A 292 -18.23 -15.70 15.42
C LYS A 292 -17.33 -15.58 14.20
N LEU A 293 -16.51 -16.58 13.91
CA LEU A 293 -15.53 -16.51 12.82
C LEU A 293 -16.15 -16.11 11.46
N PRO A 294 -17.35 -16.60 11.07
CA PRO A 294 -18.04 -16.14 9.86
C PRO A 294 -18.34 -14.63 9.84
N GLN A 295 -18.52 -14.01 11.01
CA GLN A 295 -18.83 -12.58 11.16
C GLN A 295 -17.58 -11.68 11.19
N THR A 296 -16.38 -12.27 11.21
CA THR A 296 -15.11 -11.53 11.28
C THR A 296 -14.58 -11.12 9.90
N ASP A 297 -13.51 -10.33 9.88
CA ASP A 297 -12.76 -10.01 8.65
C ASP A 297 -12.22 -11.28 7.95
N ILE A 298 -11.94 -12.35 8.70
CA ILE A 298 -11.51 -13.65 8.15
C ILE A 298 -12.68 -14.32 7.41
N GLY A 299 -13.86 -14.36 8.04
CA GLY A 299 -15.06 -14.94 7.45
C GLY A 299 -15.60 -14.19 6.23
N SER A 300 -15.29 -12.90 6.11
CA SER A 300 -15.79 -12.01 5.05
C SER A 300 -14.83 -11.83 3.89
N GLY A 301 -13.71 -12.58 3.82
CA GLY A 301 -12.68 -12.38 2.77
C GLY A 301 -11.94 -11.06 2.87
N GLN A 302 -12.27 -10.23 3.86
CA GLN A 302 -11.65 -8.96 4.20
C GLN A 302 -10.20 -9.12 4.67
N ASN A 303 -9.87 -10.28 5.23
CA ASN A 303 -8.53 -10.66 5.66
C ASN A 303 -7.50 -10.67 4.53
N THR A 304 -7.89 -10.73 3.25
CA THR A 304 -6.96 -10.65 2.12
C THR A 304 -6.45 -9.24 1.85
N PHE A 305 -7.04 -8.22 2.45
CA PHE A 305 -6.72 -6.81 2.20
C PHE A 305 -6.01 -6.13 3.37
N ILE A 306 -5.29 -5.08 3.03
CA ILE A 306 -4.80 -4.04 3.94
C ILE A 306 -5.69 -2.83 3.76
N TYR A 307 -6.17 -2.32 4.88
CA TYR A 307 -7.04 -1.16 4.95
C TYR A 307 -6.21 0.11 5.04
N LEU A 308 -6.41 0.98 4.08
CA LEU A 308 -6.01 2.37 4.09
C LEU A 308 -7.29 3.21 4.19
N SER A 309 -7.23 4.34 4.87
CA SER A 309 -8.28 5.35 4.86
C SER A 309 -7.94 6.45 3.87
N TYR A 310 -8.92 7.04 3.20
CA TYR A 310 -8.76 8.21 2.36
C TYR A 310 -8.91 9.49 3.19
N GLY A 311 -7.99 10.45 3.02
CA GLY A 311 -7.99 11.68 3.81
C GLY A 311 -7.30 11.54 5.16
N PRO A 312 -7.65 12.41 6.14
CA PRO A 312 -7.06 12.35 7.47
C PRO A 312 -7.34 11.02 8.20
N GLY A 313 -8.32 10.26 7.71
CA GLY A 313 -8.80 9.00 8.26
C GLY A 313 -9.51 9.17 9.61
N ILE A 314 -10.25 8.14 10.05
CA ILE A 314 -10.85 8.13 11.39
C ILE A 314 -10.10 7.24 12.38
N ASN A 315 -10.11 7.73 13.61
CA ASN A 315 -10.17 6.99 14.84
C ASN A 315 -11.38 6.02 14.91
N TYR A 316 -11.13 4.72 14.92
CA TYR A 316 -11.83 3.90 15.89
C TYR A 316 -10.90 3.82 17.08
N TYR A 317 -11.30 4.47 18.18
CA TYR A 317 -10.73 4.47 19.53
C TYR A 317 -9.44 3.64 19.66
N ASP A 318 -8.34 4.23 20.14
CA ASP A 318 -7.30 3.40 20.76
C ASP A 318 -7.93 2.79 22.02
N SER A 319 -8.61 1.66 21.80
CA SER A 319 -9.49 0.92 22.70
C SER A 319 -10.67 1.73 23.28
N PRO A 320 -11.92 1.55 22.79
CA PRO A 320 -13.10 2.11 23.46
C PRO A 320 -13.34 1.45 24.85
N TYR A 321 -12.57 0.41 25.16
CA TYR A 321 -12.68 -0.39 26.36
C TYR A 321 -11.69 0.05 27.46
N LEU A 322 -10.76 0.97 27.17
CA LEU A 322 -9.93 1.59 28.21
C LEU A 322 -10.75 2.69 28.90
N LYS A 323 -11.10 2.45 30.16
CA LYS A 323 -11.94 3.32 31.00
C LYS A 323 -11.30 4.65 31.42
N THR A 324 -10.15 5.06 30.86
CA THR A 324 -9.42 6.25 31.31
C THR A 324 -8.92 7.10 30.14
N ASN A 325 -9.03 8.42 30.30
CA ASN A 325 -8.73 9.52 29.36
C ASN A 325 -7.28 9.63 28.84
N ASP A 326 -6.46 8.57 28.94
CA ASP A 326 -5.07 8.56 28.47
C ASP A 326 -4.95 7.92 27.08
N ASN A 327 -5.84 8.32 26.16
CA ASN A 327 -5.79 7.84 24.78
C ASN A 327 -4.62 8.54 24.05
N PHE A 328 -3.51 7.81 23.88
CA PHE A 328 -2.34 8.30 23.17
C PHE A 328 -2.39 7.91 21.68
N PRO A 329 -2.44 8.88 20.74
CA PRO A 329 -2.67 8.60 19.34
C PRO A 329 -1.54 7.76 18.75
N SER A 330 -1.90 6.68 18.07
CA SER A 330 -0.92 5.89 17.31
C SER A 330 -0.37 6.64 16.08
N PRO A 331 0.87 6.34 15.64
CA PRO A 331 1.45 6.89 14.42
C PRO A 331 0.61 6.59 13.18
N ARG A 332 0.64 7.50 12.19
CA ARG A 332 -0.15 7.40 10.95
C ARG A 332 0.73 7.56 9.73
N PHE A 333 0.86 6.51 8.93
CA PHE A 333 1.50 6.60 7.62
C PHE A 333 0.62 7.42 6.70
N ILE A 334 1.23 8.32 5.92
CA ILE A 334 0.61 8.97 4.77
C ILE A 334 1.20 8.31 3.52
N PHE A 335 0.35 7.63 2.76
CA PHE A 335 0.72 6.99 1.50
C PHE A 335 0.58 7.94 0.33
N ASP A 336 1.42 7.73 -0.68
CA ASP A 336 1.36 8.44 -1.96
C ASP A 336 -0.03 8.29 -2.62
N ARG A 337 -0.50 9.33 -3.32
CA ARG A 337 -1.81 9.29 -4.01
C ARG A 337 -1.87 8.20 -5.07
N ASN A 338 -0.73 7.75 -5.58
CA ASN A 338 -0.68 6.66 -6.55
C ASN A 338 -1.31 5.36 -6.01
N GLU A 339 -1.38 5.13 -4.68
CA GLU A 339 -2.14 4.02 -4.09
C GLU A 339 -3.60 3.96 -4.55
N LEU A 340 -4.21 5.12 -4.78
CA LEU A 340 -5.61 5.22 -5.24
C LEU A 340 -5.77 4.73 -6.67
N SER A 341 -4.68 4.66 -7.43
CA SER A 341 -4.72 4.21 -8.82
C SER A 341 -4.59 2.70 -8.95
N ARG A 342 -4.56 1.94 -7.86
CA ARG A 342 -4.40 0.48 -7.90
C ARG A 342 -5.57 -0.26 -8.59
N GLU A 343 -5.30 -1.07 -9.61
CA GLU A 343 -6.11 -2.04 -10.34
C GLU A 343 -6.77 -3.01 -9.39
N ASP A 344 -6.12 -3.35 -8.28
CA ASP A 344 -6.67 -4.23 -7.26
C ASP A 344 -7.25 -3.48 -6.05
N ALA A 345 -7.38 -2.15 -6.12
CA ALA A 345 -8.03 -1.42 -5.05
C ALA A 345 -9.53 -1.71 -5.10
N GLN A 346 -10.07 -2.11 -3.94
CA GLN A 346 -11.49 -1.96 -3.69
C GLN A 346 -11.74 -0.71 -2.87
N PHE A 347 -12.78 0.02 -3.22
CA PHE A 347 -13.23 1.21 -2.53
C PHE A 347 -14.55 0.90 -1.85
N TYR A 348 -14.67 1.26 -0.58
CA TYR A 348 -15.93 1.06 0.12
C TYR A 348 -16.18 2.21 1.10
N PRO A 349 -17.33 2.91 1.02
CA PRO A 349 -17.74 3.83 2.07
C PRO A 349 -18.09 2.97 3.30
N LYS A 350 -17.28 3.04 4.36
CA LYS A 350 -17.37 2.11 5.48
C LYS A 350 -18.24 2.70 6.58
N ASN A 351 -19.33 2.01 6.92
CA ASN A 351 -19.83 1.95 8.29
C ASN A 351 -20.28 0.52 8.58
N SER A 352 -19.49 -0.22 9.38
CA SER A 352 -19.59 -1.68 9.56
C SER A 352 -20.94 -2.20 10.10
N TRP A 353 -21.90 -1.32 10.40
CA TRP A 353 -23.24 -1.65 10.89
C TRP A 353 -24.35 -1.40 9.86
N GLU A 354 -24.05 -0.78 8.72
CA GLU A 354 -24.99 -0.62 7.60
C GLU A 354 -24.95 -1.77 6.61
N SER A 355 -23.95 -2.65 6.73
CA SER A 355 -23.85 -3.81 5.87
C SER A 355 -25.12 -4.66 5.98
N PHE A 356 -25.71 -5.02 4.84
CA PHE A 356 -26.93 -5.81 4.78
C PHE A 356 -26.73 -7.26 5.26
N GLY A 357 -25.48 -7.69 5.45
CA GLY A 357 -25.15 -8.95 6.12
C GLY A 357 -23.73 -9.00 6.67
N THR A 358 -23.32 -10.17 7.17
CA THR A 358 -21.97 -10.41 7.68
C THR A 358 -21.25 -11.48 6.85
N GLY A 359 -19.93 -11.61 7.00
CA GLY A 359 -19.19 -12.66 6.29
C GLY A 359 -19.24 -12.50 4.77
N ILE A 360 -19.62 -13.57 4.07
CA ILE A 360 -19.77 -13.61 2.60
C ILE A 360 -20.72 -12.54 2.07
N SER A 361 -21.78 -12.19 2.80
CA SER A 361 -22.75 -11.18 2.34
C SER A 361 -22.11 -9.80 2.24
N ARG A 362 -21.27 -9.44 3.21
CA ARG A 362 -20.50 -8.19 3.18
C ARG A 362 -19.52 -8.17 2.01
N PHE A 363 -18.86 -9.30 1.74
CA PHE A 363 -17.97 -9.42 0.58
C PHE A 363 -18.70 -9.18 -0.75
N ASN A 364 -19.87 -9.78 -0.91
CA ASN A 364 -20.73 -9.57 -2.08
C ASN A 364 -21.18 -8.12 -2.21
N GLU A 365 -21.57 -7.48 -1.11
CA GLU A 365 -21.95 -6.07 -1.05
C GLU A 365 -20.79 -5.15 -1.52
N ILE A 366 -19.58 -5.40 -1.04
CA ILE A 366 -18.38 -4.65 -1.48
C ILE A 366 -18.11 -4.87 -2.97
N ASN A 367 -18.19 -6.11 -3.44
CA ASN A 367 -17.97 -6.43 -4.85
C ASN A 367 -19.02 -5.79 -5.75
N TYR A 368 -20.28 -5.83 -5.34
CA TYR A 368 -21.37 -5.13 -5.99
C TYR A 368 -21.10 -3.62 -6.04
N PHE A 369 -20.67 -3.01 -4.93
CA PHE A 369 -20.31 -1.60 -4.91
C PHE A 369 -19.21 -1.25 -5.93
N GLN A 370 -18.24 -2.14 -6.19
CA GLN A 370 -17.21 -1.88 -7.19
C GLN A 370 -17.78 -1.75 -8.62
N ASP A 371 -18.83 -2.52 -8.92
CA ASP A 371 -19.50 -2.54 -10.21
C ASP A 371 -20.61 -1.49 -10.32
N PHE A 372 -21.23 -1.06 -9.23
CA PHE A 372 -22.47 -0.27 -9.30
C PHE A 372 -22.41 1.07 -8.57
N LEU A 373 -21.37 1.35 -7.77
CA LEU A 373 -21.32 2.51 -6.86
C LEU A 373 -22.60 2.65 -6.02
N SER A 374 -23.16 1.50 -5.65
CA SER A 374 -24.38 1.39 -4.89
C SER A 374 -24.20 0.34 -3.81
N VAL A 375 -24.74 0.61 -2.63
CA VAL A 375 -24.75 -0.33 -1.52
C VAL A 375 -26.06 -1.12 -1.48
N GLU A 376 -27.07 -0.71 -2.23
CA GLU A 376 -28.35 -1.41 -2.35
C GLU A 376 -28.45 -2.23 -3.64
N PRO A 377 -28.85 -3.52 -3.56
CA PRO A 377 -29.07 -4.34 -4.74
C PRO A 377 -30.44 -3.98 -5.36
N PRO A 378 -30.65 -4.24 -6.67
CA PRO A 378 -31.94 -3.99 -7.31
C PRO A 378 -33.02 -4.84 -6.64
N GLY A 379 -34.02 -4.20 -6.02
CA GLY A 379 -35.08 -4.89 -5.26
C GLY A 379 -34.99 -4.77 -3.73
N GLY A 380 -34.02 -4.00 -3.20
CA GLY A 380 -33.94 -3.62 -1.79
C GLY A 380 -33.10 -4.56 -0.91
N PRO A 381 -33.04 -4.33 0.41
CA PRO A 381 -32.12 -4.96 1.38
C PRO A 381 -32.00 -6.50 1.36
N GLY A 382 -32.95 -7.23 0.77
CA GLY A 382 -32.95 -8.69 0.64
C GLY A 382 -32.51 -9.23 -0.74
N ALA A 383 -32.31 -8.38 -1.75
CA ALA A 383 -32.04 -8.85 -3.11
C ALA A 383 -30.59 -9.32 -3.33
N PHE A 384 -29.69 -9.13 -2.35
CA PHE A 384 -28.34 -9.71 -2.39
C PHE A 384 -28.34 -11.24 -2.32
N GLU A 385 -29.40 -11.87 -1.81
CA GLU A 385 -29.52 -13.34 -1.79
C GLU A 385 -29.66 -13.94 -3.21
N ASN A 386 -30.17 -13.15 -4.16
CA ASN A 386 -30.36 -13.54 -5.56
C ASN A 386 -29.23 -13.05 -6.49
N TYR A 387 -28.25 -12.31 -5.97
CA TYR A 387 -27.11 -11.85 -6.74
C TYR A 387 -26.06 -12.96 -6.88
N PRO A 388 -25.33 -13.05 -8.01
CA PRO A 388 -24.25 -14.04 -8.15
C PRO A 388 -23.27 -13.90 -6.98
N ARG A 389 -23.09 -15.01 -6.26
CA ARG A 389 -22.09 -15.10 -5.20
C ARG A 389 -20.72 -14.86 -5.83
N TYR A 390 -20.03 -13.83 -5.37
CA TYR A 390 -18.67 -13.57 -5.81
C TYR A 390 -17.71 -14.46 -5.03
N ASP A 391 -17.00 -15.33 -5.73
CA ASP A 391 -15.94 -16.18 -5.16
C ASP A 391 -14.55 -15.52 -5.22
N GLU A 392 -14.46 -14.35 -5.87
CA GLU A 392 -13.24 -13.56 -6.00
C GLU A 392 -13.54 -12.07 -5.83
N PRO A 393 -12.55 -11.25 -5.43
CA PRO A 393 -12.74 -9.81 -5.37
C PRO A 393 -13.01 -9.22 -6.75
N VAL A 394 -13.98 -8.32 -6.81
CA VAL A 394 -14.18 -7.43 -7.96
C VAL A 394 -13.36 -6.18 -7.73
N PHE A 395 -12.76 -5.61 -8.77
CA PHE A 395 -12.02 -4.36 -8.66
C PHE A 395 -12.68 -3.27 -9.48
N MET A 396 -12.71 -2.07 -8.92
CA MET A 396 -13.42 -0.94 -9.52
C MET A 396 -12.75 -0.50 -10.83
N ASN A 397 -13.56 -0.39 -11.87
CA ASN A 397 -13.16 0.15 -13.17
C ASN A 397 -12.59 1.59 -13.03
N PRO A 398 -11.57 1.97 -13.84
CA PRO A 398 -10.97 3.31 -13.79
C PRO A 398 -11.95 4.48 -13.79
N ASP A 399 -12.96 4.47 -14.65
CA ASP A 399 -13.87 5.61 -14.81
C ASP A 399 -14.77 5.77 -13.58
N LYS A 400 -15.29 4.65 -13.06
CA LYS A 400 -16.10 4.63 -11.83
C LYS A 400 -15.27 5.05 -10.62
N ARG A 401 -14.00 4.65 -10.60
CA ARG A 401 -13.07 5.06 -9.56
C ARG A 401 -12.84 6.55 -9.53
N LEU A 402 -12.68 7.19 -10.70
CA LEU A 402 -12.54 8.65 -10.76
C LEU A 402 -13.81 9.34 -10.23
N ALA A 403 -15.00 8.86 -10.60
CA ALA A 403 -16.25 9.36 -10.06
C ALA A 403 -16.32 9.22 -8.54
N TYR A 404 -16.03 8.02 -8.01
CA TYR A 404 -16.00 7.74 -6.57
C TYR A 404 -15.04 8.67 -5.81
N LEU A 405 -13.81 8.80 -6.30
CA LEU A 405 -12.80 9.63 -5.66
C LEU A 405 -13.17 11.10 -5.70
N SER A 406 -13.79 11.57 -6.78
CA SER A 406 -14.25 12.96 -6.89
C SER A 406 -15.35 13.27 -5.89
N GLU A 407 -16.37 12.42 -5.81
CA GLU A 407 -17.48 12.63 -4.87
C GLU A 407 -17.01 12.51 -3.43
N LEU A 408 -16.20 11.49 -3.11
CA LEU A 408 -15.68 11.30 -1.77
C LEU A 408 -14.78 12.47 -1.33
N ASN A 409 -13.99 13.01 -2.24
CA ASN A 409 -13.17 14.18 -2.00
C ASN A 409 -14.02 15.39 -1.60
N ASP A 410 -15.07 15.69 -2.36
CA ASP A 410 -15.97 16.80 -2.06
C ASP A 410 -16.69 16.62 -0.71
N LYS A 411 -17.18 15.40 -0.43
CA LYS A 411 -17.85 15.10 0.84
C LYS A 411 -16.90 15.22 2.05
N ILE A 412 -15.64 14.80 1.93
CA ILE A 412 -14.66 14.96 3.02
C ILE A 412 -14.28 16.43 3.22
N ILE A 413 -14.12 17.21 2.15
CA ILE A 413 -13.90 18.66 2.28
C ILE A 413 -15.06 19.29 3.05
N ASP A 414 -16.30 19.03 2.63
CA ASP A 414 -17.50 19.61 3.23
C ASP A 414 -17.61 19.22 4.71
N TYR A 415 -17.33 17.95 5.04
CA TYR A 415 -17.27 17.47 6.42
C TYR A 415 -16.16 18.17 7.24
N GLY A 416 -14.97 18.31 6.68
CA GLY A 416 -13.81 18.95 7.29
C GLY A 416 -12.66 18.00 7.62
N LEU A 417 -11.44 18.50 7.43
CA LEU A 417 -10.19 17.75 7.60
C LEU A 417 -9.74 17.67 9.07
N ILE A 418 -10.07 18.68 9.87
CA ILE A 418 -9.74 18.74 11.30
C ILE A 418 -10.96 18.54 12.20
N ASN A 419 -12.14 18.28 11.61
CA ASN A 419 -13.34 17.91 12.33
C ASN A 419 -13.09 16.66 13.20
N ASP A 420 -13.27 16.81 14.51
CA ASP A 420 -12.98 15.82 15.54
C ASP A 420 -14.26 15.25 16.20
N THR A 421 -15.44 15.48 15.61
CA THR A 421 -16.67 14.87 16.12
C THR A 421 -16.65 13.35 15.96
N GLY A 422 -16.96 12.66 17.07
CA GLY A 422 -17.17 11.21 17.11
C GLY A 422 -18.59 10.79 16.70
N GLU A 423 -19.45 11.75 16.35
CA GLU A 423 -20.85 11.48 16.00
C GLU A 423 -20.96 10.85 14.60
N LEU A 424 -21.82 9.83 14.50
CA LEU A 424 -22.23 9.28 13.21
C LEU A 424 -23.19 10.26 12.55
N ILE A 425 -22.92 10.66 11.31
CA ILE A 425 -23.87 11.42 10.48
C ILE A 425 -24.86 10.41 9.90
N PHE A 426 -26.15 10.70 10.06
CA PHE A 426 -27.20 9.92 9.43
C PHE A 426 -27.58 10.58 8.11
N ASN A 427 -27.82 9.78 7.07
CA ASN A 427 -28.33 10.21 5.76
C ASN A 427 -27.42 11.25 5.07
N PHE A 428 -26.10 11.03 5.08
CA PHE A 428 -25.27 11.78 4.15
C PHE A 428 -25.51 11.20 2.75
N ASP A 429 -25.96 12.05 1.84
CA ASP A 429 -26.12 11.69 0.43
C ASP A 429 -24.74 11.34 -0.16
N PHE A 430 -24.63 10.19 -0.80
CA PHE A 430 -23.46 9.75 -1.56
C PHE A 430 -23.93 8.85 -2.70
N PHE A 431 -23.63 9.23 -3.94
CA PHE A 431 -24.18 8.63 -5.17
C PHE A 431 -25.71 8.48 -5.15
N SER A 432 -26.42 9.54 -4.70
CA SER A 432 -27.89 9.58 -4.61
C SER A 432 -28.49 8.51 -3.69
N GLN A 433 -27.69 7.99 -2.76
CA GLN A 433 -28.08 7.07 -1.71
C GLN A 433 -27.81 7.70 -0.35
N ASP A 434 -28.68 7.43 0.61
CA ASP A 434 -28.47 7.84 1.99
C ASP A 434 -27.53 6.86 2.67
N HIS A 435 -26.40 7.37 3.15
CA HIS A 435 -25.44 6.60 3.94
C HIS A 435 -25.43 7.09 5.40
N ARG A 436 -25.29 6.17 6.35
CA ARG A 436 -25.16 6.44 7.78
C ARG A 436 -23.74 6.18 8.25
N GLY A 437 -23.03 7.26 8.52
CA GLY A 437 -21.93 7.29 9.46
C GLY A 437 -21.03 8.45 9.17
N ASN A 438 -19.72 8.23 9.05
CA ASN A 438 -18.80 9.35 8.92
C ASN A 438 -18.05 9.27 7.58
N VAL A 439 -18.10 10.31 6.76
CA VAL A 439 -17.54 10.28 5.38
C VAL A 439 -16.03 10.01 5.33
N ILE A 440 -15.31 10.38 6.40
CA ILE A 440 -13.89 10.06 6.56
C ILE A 440 -13.65 8.58 6.97
N ASN A 441 -14.70 7.79 7.24
CA ASN A 441 -14.66 6.32 7.41
C ASN A 441 -14.86 5.68 6.05
N ASN A 442 -13.85 5.76 5.21
CA ASN A 442 -13.85 5.03 3.96
C ASN A 442 -12.68 4.05 3.98
N GLU A 443 -12.80 3.01 3.17
CA GLU A 443 -11.82 1.95 3.05
C GLU A 443 -11.30 1.92 1.63
N LEU A 444 -10.02 2.25 1.48
CA LEU A 444 -9.20 1.80 0.38
C LEU A 444 -8.59 0.47 0.79
N ARG A 445 -8.97 -0.59 0.07
CA ARG A 445 -8.57 -1.97 0.35
C ARG A 445 -7.55 -2.40 -0.68
N THR A 446 -6.34 -2.69 -0.23
CA THR A 446 -5.22 -3.10 -1.09
C THR A 446 -4.86 -4.55 -0.81
N ALA A 447 -4.84 -5.43 -1.81
CA ALA A 447 -4.72 -6.86 -1.53
C ALA A 447 -3.31 -7.25 -1.05
N GLY A 448 -3.17 -8.22 -0.15
CA GLY A 448 -1.90 -8.84 0.20
C GLY A 448 -0.93 -7.99 1.03
N ALA A 449 -0.29 -6.97 0.45
CA ALA A 449 0.81 -6.24 1.09
C ALA A 449 0.98 -4.79 0.60
N VAL A 450 1.49 -3.91 1.47
CA VAL A 450 1.89 -2.52 1.18
C VAL A 450 3.25 -2.25 1.85
N TYR A 451 4.18 -1.56 1.17
CA TYR A 451 5.53 -1.29 1.68
C TYR A 451 5.74 0.19 1.98
N PRO A 452 5.57 0.62 3.24
CA PRO A 452 5.78 2.01 3.62
C PRO A 452 7.12 2.57 3.14
N ALA A 453 8.21 1.81 3.23
CA ALA A 453 9.54 2.21 2.73
C ALA A 453 9.54 2.84 1.31
N PHE A 454 8.62 2.42 0.44
CA PHE A 454 8.54 2.86 -0.95
C PHE A 454 7.26 3.64 -1.28
N SER A 455 6.16 3.37 -0.57
CA SER A 455 4.85 3.91 -0.89
C SER A 455 4.37 5.02 0.03
N SER A 456 4.99 5.22 1.20
CA SER A 456 4.64 6.32 2.07
C SER A 456 5.48 7.56 1.82
N ALA A 457 4.82 8.71 1.93
CA ALA A 457 5.43 10.03 1.73
C ALA A 457 5.78 10.71 3.06
N ALA A 458 5.12 10.31 4.16
CA ALA A 458 5.39 10.78 5.51
C ALA A 458 4.83 9.83 6.58
N LEU A 459 5.27 10.02 7.84
CA LEU A 459 4.68 9.41 9.03
C LEU A 459 4.35 10.51 10.05
N ILE A 460 3.07 10.65 10.42
CA ILE A 460 2.67 11.52 11.52
C ILE A 460 2.94 10.79 12.84
N VAL A 461 3.63 11.46 13.76
CA VAL A 461 3.99 10.96 15.08
C VAL A 461 3.51 11.92 16.18
N ALA A 462 3.39 11.41 17.40
CA ALA A 462 2.95 12.17 18.56
C ALA A 462 3.90 13.35 18.90
N PRO A 463 3.40 14.41 19.58
CA PRO A 463 4.22 15.55 19.98
C PRO A 463 5.37 15.15 20.91
N GLY A 464 6.52 15.79 20.72
CA GLY A 464 7.75 15.57 21.50
C GLY A 464 8.60 14.39 21.03
N THR A 465 8.16 13.63 20.03
CA THR A 465 8.78 12.34 19.69
C THR A 465 9.59 12.34 18.40
N GLY A 466 9.51 13.39 17.57
CA GLY A 466 10.10 13.39 16.22
C GLY A 466 11.61 13.12 16.21
N ARG A 467 12.36 13.67 17.18
CA ARG A 467 13.81 13.45 17.30
C ARG A 467 14.17 12.00 17.64
N GLU A 468 13.37 11.35 18.48
CA GLU A 468 13.59 9.95 18.87
C GLU A 468 13.33 9.00 17.71
N TYR A 469 12.31 9.28 16.89
CA TYR A 469 12.07 8.55 15.64
C TYR A 469 13.26 8.65 14.70
N ILE A 470 13.80 9.86 14.49
CA ILE A 470 14.99 10.08 13.65
C ILE A 470 16.19 9.30 14.19
N LYS A 471 16.48 9.39 15.50
CA LYS A 471 17.59 8.66 16.12
C LYS A 471 17.43 7.14 15.97
N THR A 472 16.23 6.62 16.25
CA THR A 472 15.91 5.19 16.10
C THR A 472 16.05 4.73 14.65
N TYR A 473 15.63 5.57 13.70
CA TYR A 473 15.79 5.30 12.28
C TYR A 473 17.26 5.24 11.88
N GLU A 474 18.10 6.17 12.34
CA GLU A 474 19.55 6.16 12.08
C GLU A 474 20.23 4.91 12.66
N GLU A 475 19.84 4.47 13.85
CA GLU A 475 20.32 3.22 14.45
C GLU A 475 19.92 2.01 13.59
N PHE A 476 18.67 1.96 13.13
CA PHE A 476 18.19 0.88 12.26
C PHE A 476 18.80 0.95 10.86
N MET A 477 19.10 2.14 10.35
CA MET A 477 19.80 2.31 9.09
C MET A 477 21.19 1.68 9.14
N LYS A 478 21.94 1.91 10.23
CA LYS A 478 23.25 1.28 10.46
C LYS A 478 23.14 -0.23 10.66
N LYS A 479 22.11 -0.69 11.37
CA LYS A 479 21.96 -2.11 11.73
C LYS A 479 21.37 -2.97 10.60
N TYR A 480 20.42 -2.44 9.85
CA TYR A 480 19.58 -3.18 8.89
C TYR A 480 19.62 -2.62 7.47
N GLY A 481 20.38 -1.56 7.19
CA GLY A 481 20.49 -1.00 5.84
C GLY A 481 19.22 -0.33 5.32
N LEU A 482 18.48 0.36 6.20
CA LEU A 482 17.31 1.16 5.82
C LEU A 482 17.64 2.18 4.72
N PRO A 483 16.67 2.55 3.85
CA PRO A 483 16.92 3.56 2.82
C PRO A 483 17.10 4.96 3.42
N GLU A 484 17.98 5.78 2.85
CA GLU A 484 18.09 7.20 3.22
C GLU A 484 16.83 8.00 2.86
N TYR A 485 16.18 7.62 1.75
CA TYR A 485 14.96 8.22 1.22
C TYR A 485 13.81 7.22 1.24
N ILE A 486 12.72 7.59 1.92
CA ILE A 486 11.49 6.81 2.08
C ILE A 486 10.45 7.40 1.14
N GLY A 487 10.02 6.62 0.14
CA GLY A 487 9.07 7.10 -0.87
C GLY A 487 9.46 8.40 -1.59
N GLY A 488 10.76 8.73 -1.62
CA GLY A 488 11.31 9.98 -2.19
C GLY A 488 11.54 11.11 -1.18
N THR A 489 11.17 10.93 0.09
CA THR A 489 11.38 11.89 1.18
C THR A 489 12.60 11.48 2.01
N HIS A 490 13.52 12.40 2.28
CA HIS A 490 14.67 12.12 3.15
C HIS A 490 14.20 11.82 4.58
N TYR A 491 14.78 10.83 5.26
CA TYR A 491 14.29 10.35 6.57
C TYR A 491 14.15 11.45 7.64
N ARG A 492 14.99 12.49 7.60
CA ARG A 492 14.89 13.64 8.51
C ARG A 492 13.65 14.51 8.32
N ASP A 493 13.07 14.49 7.13
CA ASP A 493 11.88 15.27 6.78
C ASP A 493 10.62 14.38 6.73
N TYR A 494 10.78 13.07 6.87
CA TYR A 494 9.72 12.06 6.75
C TYR A 494 8.82 11.99 8.00
N PHE A 495 9.37 12.23 9.19
CA PHE A 495 8.63 12.19 10.45
C PHE A 495 8.00 13.56 10.73
N ILE A 496 6.67 13.63 10.66
CA ILE A 496 5.88 14.83 10.91
C ILE A 496 5.33 14.76 12.33
N GLU A 497 5.75 15.69 13.16
CA GLU A 497 5.33 15.74 14.56
C GLU A 497 4.03 16.53 14.70
N ALA A 498 3.02 15.91 15.33
CA ALA A 498 1.81 16.60 15.75
C ALA A 498 2.13 17.66 16.81
N ASP A 499 1.32 18.72 16.85
CA ASP A 499 1.41 19.81 17.81
C ASP A 499 0.87 19.41 19.19
N GLU A 500 -0.21 18.64 19.22
CA GLU A 500 -0.80 18.14 20.45
C GLU A 500 -1.13 16.64 20.40
N CYS A 501 -1.28 16.06 21.58
CA CYS A 501 -1.46 14.63 21.78
C CYS A 501 -2.95 14.26 21.71
N SER A 502 -3.59 14.62 20.60
CA SER A 502 -5.03 14.45 20.38
C SER A 502 -5.31 14.05 18.92
N ASP A 503 -6.54 13.63 18.64
CA ASP A 503 -6.98 13.44 17.25
C ASP A 503 -6.92 14.72 16.43
N TYR A 504 -7.32 15.84 17.04
CA TYR A 504 -7.21 17.15 16.42
C TYR A 504 -5.77 17.42 16.00
N GLY A 505 -4.78 17.21 16.88
CA GLY A 505 -3.37 17.42 16.57
C GLY A 505 -2.85 16.53 15.43
N MET A 506 -3.26 15.26 15.39
CA MET A 506 -2.91 14.35 14.28
C MET A 506 -3.54 14.80 12.95
N ARG A 507 -4.79 15.28 12.98
CA ARG A 507 -5.49 15.81 11.79
C ARG A 507 -4.93 17.15 11.34
N ALA A 508 -4.57 18.03 12.28
CA ALA A 508 -3.91 19.30 12.00
C ALA A 508 -2.53 19.07 11.37
N ALA A 509 -1.78 18.06 11.84
CA ALA A 509 -0.53 17.64 11.20
C ALA A 509 -0.75 17.12 9.77
N TYR A 510 -1.83 16.38 9.52
CA TYR A 510 -2.23 15.96 8.17
C TYR A 510 -2.60 17.15 7.28
N LEU A 511 -3.41 18.10 7.78
CA LEU A 511 -3.75 19.32 7.05
C LEU A 511 -2.51 20.15 6.73
N LYS A 512 -1.59 20.29 7.69
CA LYS A 512 -0.31 20.96 7.46
C LYS A 512 0.52 20.25 6.40
N TYR A 513 0.52 18.92 6.37
CA TYR A 513 1.15 18.16 5.30
C TYR A 513 0.56 18.51 3.92
N LEU A 514 -0.76 18.60 3.79
CA LEU A 514 -1.41 19.04 2.53
C LEU A 514 -1.01 20.48 2.16
N ILE A 515 -1.01 21.40 3.12
CA ILE A 515 -0.60 22.80 2.92
C ILE A 515 0.84 22.88 2.43
N SER A 516 1.74 22.09 3.03
CA SER A 516 3.16 22.05 2.63
C SER A 516 3.38 21.60 1.18
N ARG A 517 2.41 20.90 0.59
CA ARG A 517 2.44 20.41 -0.79
C ARG A 517 1.66 21.29 -1.77
N THR A 518 1.05 22.38 -1.30
CA THR A 518 0.13 23.22 -2.08
C THR A 518 0.51 24.70 -2.03
N ASP A 519 0.79 25.24 -0.85
CA ASP A 519 1.12 26.66 -0.67
C ASP A 519 2.32 26.85 0.28
N PRO A 520 3.50 27.22 -0.26
CA PRO A 520 4.69 27.47 0.55
C PRO A 520 4.53 28.59 1.59
N ASN A 521 3.73 29.62 1.32
CA ASN A 521 3.54 30.75 2.23
C ASN A 521 2.66 30.36 3.41
N LEU A 522 1.56 29.67 3.16
CA LEU A 522 0.72 29.12 4.23
C LEU A 522 1.51 28.11 5.07
N ASN A 523 2.36 27.30 4.46
CA ASN A 523 3.24 26.38 5.19
C ASN A 523 4.22 27.13 6.11
N ARG A 524 4.82 28.24 5.63
CA ARG A 524 5.70 29.09 6.44
C ARG A 524 4.96 29.68 7.64
N LEU A 525 3.74 30.18 7.44
CA LEU A 525 2.90 30.69 8.54
C LEU A 525 2.56 29.58 9.54
N ALA A 526 2.16 28.40 9.08
CA ALA A 526 1.89 27.23 9.93
C ALA A 526 3.10 26.88 10.81
N ASN A 527 4.32 26.93 10.24
CA ASN A 527 5.56 26.69 10.97
C ASN A 527 5.85 27.74 12.04
N LEU A 528 5.58 29.03 11.76
CA LEU A 528 5.76 30.11 12.73
C LEU A 528 4.82 29.95 13.93
N PHE A 529 3.53 29.69 13.67
CA PHE A 529 2.55 29.45 14.73
C PHE A 529 2.93 28.22 15.60
N ALA A 530 3.34 27.12 14.97
CA ALA A 530 3.76 25.92 15.69
C ALA A 530 5.04 26.13 16.53
N ALA A 531 5.98 26.98 16.07
CA ALA A 531 7.21 27.27 16.80
C ALA A 531 6.95 28.11 18.06
N HIS A 532 6.04 29.09 17.98
CA HIS A 532 5.66 29.92 19.13
C HIS A 532 5.02 29.10 20.26
N GLU A 533 4.24 28.06 19.94
CA GLU A 533 3.58 27.22 20.95
C GLU A 533 4.54 26.29 21.69
N ARG A 534 5.63 25.84 21.07
CA ARG A 534 6.65 24.99 21.71
C ARG A 534 7.53 25.72 22.75
N SER A 535 7.45 27.05 22.80
CA SER A 535 8.33 27.92 23.60
C SER A 535 7.73 28.46 24.89
N ALA A 536 6.45 28.18 25.19
CA ALA A 536 5.74 28.86 26.28
C ALA A 536 4.88 27.93 27.16
N ASP A 537 4.72 28.35 28.41
CA ASP A 537 3.96 27.73 29.50
C ASP A 537 2.59 27.16 29.04
N ALA A 538 2.38 25.87 29.32
CA ALA A 538 1.39 24.99 28.68
C ALA A 538 -0.08 25.34 28.99
N SER A 539 -0.33 26.25 29.93
CA SER A 539 -1.68 26.52 30.44
C SER A 539 -2.48 27.59 29.68
N LYS A 540 -1.89 28.36 28.75
CA LYS A 540 -2.57 29.54 28.15
C LYS A 540 -2.45 29.75 26.63
N LYS A 541 -1.82 28.86 25.83
CA LYS A 541 -1.37 29.24 24.47
C LYS A 541 -1.62 28.27 23.30
N GLN A 542 -2.37 27.18 23.46
CA GLN A 542 -2.73 26.26 22.35
C GLN A 542 -3.72 26.85 21.31
N TYR A 543 -4.03 28.15 21.38
CA TYR A 543 -5.06 28.76 20.54
C TYR A 543 -4.54 29.27 19.19
N GLY A 544 -3.29 29.71 19.08
CA GLY A 544 -2.81 30.43 17.90
C GLY A 544 -2.71 29.55 16.66
N TYR A 545 -2.01 28.42 16.78
CA TYR A 545 -1.89 27.43 15.71
C TYR A 545 -3.25 26.80 15.40
N ARG A 546 -4.04 26.46 16.44
CA ARG A 546 -5.39 25.93 16.26
C ARG A 546 -6.30 26.88 15.48
N ILE A 547 -6.33 28.17 15.83
CA ILE A 547 -7.07 29.20 15.10
C ILE A 547 -6.59 29.29 13.65
N PHE A 548 -5.27 29.28 13.41
CA PHE A 548 -4.71 29.34 12.07
C PHE A 548 -5.08 28.11 11.22
N MET A 549 -5.00 26.90 11.78
CA MET A 549 -5.36 25.67 11.08
C MET A 549 -6.88 25.61 10.80
N ASN A 550 -7.72 26.05 11.74
CA ASN A 550 -9.15 26.23 11.51
C ASN A 550 -9.44 27.23 10.38
N ALA A 551 -8.69 28.34 10.31
CA ALA A 551 -8.83 29.30 9.21
C ALA A 551 -8.44 28.68 7.87
N CYS A 552 -7.36 27.88 7.83
CA CYS A 552 -6.97 27.15 6.62
C CYS A 552 -8.03 26.14 6.19
N GLU A 553 -8.62 25.38 7.12
CA GLU A 553 -9.74 24.49 6.82
C GLU A 553 -10.93 25.27 6.24
N ASN A 554 -11.30 26.41 6.83
CA ASN A 554 -12.41 27.22 6.34
C ASN A 554 -12.17 27.76 4.92
N ILE A 555 -10.93 28.14 4.59
CA ILE A 555 -10.55 28.52 3.22
C ILE A 555 -10.71 27.33 2.29
N ILE A 556 -10.22 26.15 2.67
CA ILE A 556 -10.36 24.92 1.87
C ILE A 556 -11.83 24.53 1.67
N LYS A 557 -12.67 24.63 2.70
CA LYS A 557 -14.12 24.37 2.61
C LYS A 557 -14.81 25.34 1.65
N LYS A 558 -14.43 26.61 1.69
CA LYS A 558 -14.99 27.66 0.84
C LYS A 558 -14.57 27.50 -0.62
N ASP A 559 -13.28 27.29 -0.87
CA ASP A 559 -12.70 27.31 -2.21
C ASP A 559 -12.69 25.92 -2.87
N LYS A 560 -12.89 24.84 -2.09
CA LYS A 560 -12.90 23.44 -2.50
C LYS A 560 -11.71 23.09 -3.42
N ASN A 561 -11.98 22.47 -4.56
CA ASN A 561 -10.97 22.12 -5.58
C ASN A 561 -10.24 23.36 -6.14
N GLY A 562 -10.80 24.57 -6.00
CA GLY A 562 -10.15 25.83 -6.36
C GLY A 562 -8.87 26.12 -5.58
N PHE A 563 -8.82 25.77 -4.28
CA PHE A 563 -7.62 25.96 -3.45
C PHE A 563 -6.42 25.16 -3.98
N PHE A 564 -6.68 23.89 -4.32
CA PHE A 564 -5.66 22.93 -4.76
C PHE A 564 -5.35 22.99 -6.26
N SER A 565 -6.16 23.71 -7.04
CA SER A 565 -5.91 24.00 -8.45
C SER A 565 -5.35 25.41 -8.69
N SER A 566 -5.06 26.15 -7.61
CA SER A 566 -4.42 27.47 -7.64
C SER A 566 -3.05 27.41 -8.33
N ALA A 567 -2.56 28.57 -8.79
CA ALA A 567 -1.25 28.64 -9.46
C ALA A 567 -0.10 28.16 -8.54
N ALA A 568 -0.19 28.46 -7.24
CA ALA A 568 0.76 27.97 -6.23
C ALA A 568 0.71 26.44 -6.13
N ALA A 569 -0.50 25.87 -6.01
CA ALA A 569 -0.68 24.42 -5.90
C ALA A 569 -0.25 23.68 -7.17
N LYS A 570 -0.56 24.20 -8.36
CA LYS A 570 -0.06 23.65 -9.64
C LYS A 570 1.46 23.69 -9.75
N SER A 571 2.08 24.77 -9.28
CA SER A 571 3.54 24.89 -9.23
C SER A 571 4.14 23.86 -8.28
N ALA A 572 3.58 23.74 -7.06
CA ALA A 572 4.01 22.77 -6.06
C ALA A 572 3.84 21.32 -6.55
N GLY A 573 2.70 20.99 -7.14
CA GLY A 573 2.41 19.68 -7.73
C GLY A 573 3.44 19.29 -8.80
N ARG A 574 3.77 20.20 -9.72
CA ARG A 574 4.82 19.94 -10.74
C ARG A 574 6.18 19.61 -10.12
N MET A 575 6.60 20.39 -9.12
CA MET A 575 7.87 20.14 -8.41
C MET A 575 7.88 18.79 -7.70
N HIS A 576 6.78 18.41 -7.06
CA HIS A 576 6.68 17.11 -6.39
C HIS A 576 6.67 15.94 -7.37
N ASN A 577 6.04 16.10 -8.55
CA ASN A 577 6.04 15.09 -9.60
C ASN A 577 7.44 14.90 -10.20
N GLU A 578 8.14 15.99 -10.52
CA GLU A 578 9.53 15.93 -11.04
C GLU A 578 10.48 15.22 -10.05
N LEU A 579 10.34 15.52 -8.75
CA LEU A 579 11.09 14.84 -7.71
C LEU A 579 10.77 13.33 -7.63
N LYS A 580 9.50 12.97 -7.81
CA LYS A 580 9.05 11.58 -7.76
C LYS A 580 9.55 10.79 -8.96
N GLU A 581 9.51 11.38 -10.16
CA GLU A 581 10.02 10.78 -11.39
C GLU A 581 11.52 10.49 -11.28
N THR A 582 12.33 11.47 -10.89
CA THR A 582 13.78 11.27 -10.71
C THR A 582 14.11 10.25 -9.62
N PHE A 583 13.29 10.14 -8.57
CA PHE A 583 13.41 9.07 -7.57
C PHE A 583 13.15 7.69 -8.19
N TYR A 584 12.11 7.56 -9.03
CA TYR A 584 11.81 6.32 -9.74
C TYR A 584 12.89 5.95 -10.77
N ASP A 585 13.48 6.91 -11.47
CA ASP A 585 14.60 6.67 -12.40
C ASP A 585 15.83 6.11 -11.67
N TYR A 586 16.14 6.69 -10.50
CA TYR A 586 17.19 6.17 -9.64
C TYR A 586 16.89 4.72 -9.21
N LEU A 587 15.70 4.43 -8.70
CA LEU A 587 15.31 3.07 -8.32
C LEU A 587 15.36 2.08 -9.50
N TYR A 588 14.95 2.52 -10.69
CA TYR A 588 15.03 1.73 -11.94
C TYR A 588 16.49 1.37 -12.27
N SER A 589 17.41 2.33 -12.20
CA SER A 589 18.81 2.13 -12.55
C SER A 589 19.51 1.11 -11.65
N VAL A 590 19.24 1.15 -10.33
CA VAL A 590 19.79 0.22 -9.34
C VAL A 590 19.24 -1.19 -9.57
N ARG A 591 17.95 -1.27 -9.92
CA ARG A 591 17.22 -2.54 -10.01
C ARG A 591 17.54 -3.34 -11.26
N THR A 592 17.74 -2.66 -12.40
CA THR A 592 18.14 -3.28 -13.67
C THR A 592 19.63 -3.58 -13.75
N ASP A 593 20.35 -3.38 -12.64
CA ASP A 593 21.80 -3.50 -12.56
C ASP A 593 22.49 -2.71 -13.69
N LYS A 594 21.96 -1.51 -14.00
CA LYS A 594 22.65 -0.62 -14.94
C LYS A 594 24.07 -0.38 -14.43
N PRO A 595 25.04 -0.11 -15.32
CA PRO A 595 26.38 0.27 -14.93
C PRO A 595 26.40 1.29 -13.78
N LYS A 596 27.30 1.10 -12.79
CA LYS A 596 27.34 1.91 -11.55
C LYS A 596 27.43 3.42 -11.79
N ASN A 597 28.02 3.85 -12.90
CA ASN A 597 28.07 5.26 -13.30
C ASN A 597 26.68 5.83 -13.61
N ILE A 598 25.80 5.06 -14.26
CA ILE A 598 24.41 5.45 -14.52
C ILE A 598 23.65 5.55 -13.20
N GLN A 599 23.78 4.55 -12.33
CA GLN A 599 23.12 4.57 -11.02
C GLN A 599 23.51 5.80 -10.18
N LYS A 600 24.81 6.13 -10.17
CA LYS A 600 25.32 7.34 -9.50
C LYS A 600 24.81 8.64 -10.13
N SER A 601 24.69 8.69 -11.46
CA SER A 601 24.14 9.83 -12.18
C SER A 601 22.68 10.07 -11.78
N GLU A 602 21.82 9.06 -11.84
CA GLU A 602 20.40 9.19 -11.49
C GLU A 602 20.22 9.54 -10.00
N TYR A 603 21.00 8.92 -9.12
CA TYR A 603 21.03 9.30 -7.70
C TYR A 603 21.37 10.78 -7.51
N SER A 604 22.39 11.27 -8.21
CA SER A 604 22.85 12.66 -8.07
C SER A 604 21.82 13.66 -8.58
N LYS A 605 21.12 13.36 -9.69
CA LYS A 605 20.01 14.16 -10.19
C LYS A 605 18.90 14.29 -9.14
N PHE A 606 18.44 13.15 -8.62
CA PHE A 606 17.40 13.11 -7.58
C PHE A 606 17.79 13.91 -6.33
N VAL A 607 18.97 13.68 -5.78
CA VAL A 607 19.43 14.38 -4.56
C VAL A 607 19.56 15.89 -4.76
N ASN A 608 20.06 16.33 -5.93
CA ASN A 608 20.18 17.75 -6.23
C ASN A 608 18.80 18.42 -6.34
N LEU A 609 17.85 17.74 -6.98
CA LEU A 609 16.48 18.23 -7.08
C LEU A 609 15.79 18.28 -5.72
N TYR A 610 15.98 17.25 -4.88
CA TYR A 610 15.48 17.21 -3.50
C TYR A 610 15.97 18.42 -2.69
N LYS A 611 17.27 18.70 -2.72
CA LYS A 611 17.88 19.84 -2.02
C LYS A 611 17.31 21.17 -2.51
N LYS A 612 17.15 21.33 -3.83
CA LYS A 612 16.57 22.53 -4.43
C LYS A 612 15.13 22.76 -3.94
N HIS A 613 14.28 21.75 -3.97
CA HIS A 613 12.89 21.88 -3.52
C HIS A 613 12.77 22.10 -2.02
N ARG A 614 13.61 21.44 -1.21
CA ARG A 614 13.61 21.65 0.24
C ARG A 614 13.85 23.12 0.61
N LEU A 615 14.75 23.82 -0.10
CA LEU A 615 14.98 25.26 0.13
C LEU A 615 13.75 26.14 -0.15
N ILE A 616 12.87 25.70 -1.04
CA ILE A 616 11.65 26.45 -1.42
C ILE A 616 10.55 26.26 -0.36
N PHE A 617 10.39 25.05 0.16
CA PHE A 617 9.29 24.70 1.07
C PHE A 617 9.63 24.79 2.56
N ASP A 618 10.91 24.61 2.91
CA ASP A 618 11.40 24.54 4.28
C ASP A 618 12.33 25.73 4.53
N SER A 619 11.78 26.94 4.54
CA SER A 619 12.52 28.16 4.87
C SER A 619 12.82 28.27 6.38
N ARG A 620 13.34 27.20 6.97
CA ARG A 620 14.07 27.23 8.24
C ARG A 620 15.50 27.77 8.06
N ILE A 621 15.84 28.20 6.85
CA ILE A 621 17.10 28.86 6.51
C ILE A 621 16.78 30.33 6.24
N ASN A 622 16.86 31.12 7.30
CA ASN A 622 17.72 32.29 7.36
C ASN A 622 18.22 32.42 8.79
#